data_AF-A0A7V9NRD3-F1
#
_entry.id   AF-A0A7V9NRD3-F1
#
_cell.length_a   1.000
_cell.length_b   1.000
_cell.length_c   1.000
_cell.angle_alpha   90.00
_cell.angle_beta   90.00
_cell.angle_gamma   90.00
#
_symmetry.space_group_name_H-M   'P 1'
#
loop_
_entity.id
_entity.type
_entity.pdbx_description
1 polymer ?
#
loop_
_entity_poly.entity_id
_entity_poly.type
_entity_poly.pdbx_seq_one_letter_code
_entity_poly.pdbx_strand_id
1 'polypeptide(L)'
;MHPGVQTYTRGAQCTANFVFTNGATVYIGQAAHCAGTGAATETDGCRAATLPVGTPVTVKGASRPGVMVYSSWVTMQANREKDPATCAYNDLALIRLDPADAAKVNPSIPTWGGPVGINTSGARLGSRVYSYGNSSLRLGITLLSPKTGVSLGDTGGGWDHEVETVTPGIPGDSGSAFLDASGRALGVLSTVAVLPIPTSNGVGDIGRELNYARTRGGVVADLALGTEPFRANALPLG
;
A
#
# COMPACT_ATOMS: atom_id res chain seq x y z
N MET A 1 -11.19 5.19 10.54
CA MET A 1 -10.39 4.94 9.32
C MET A 1 -9.18 4.11 9.69
N HIS A 2 -8.81 3.16 8.86
CA HIS A 2 -7.73 2.21 9.16
C HIS A 2 -7.13 1.68 7.85
N PRO A 3 -5.96 1.04 7.88
CA PRO A 3 -5.49 0.17 6.80
C PRO A 3 -6.59 -0.74 6.25
N GLY A 4 -6.75 -0.84 4.94
CA GLY A 4 -7.79 -1.67 4.34
C GLY A 4 -9.11 -0.96 4.03
N VAL A 5 -9.29 0.32 4.40
CA VAL A 5 -10.45 1.08 3.89
C VAL A 5 -10.29 1.39 2.40
N GLN A 6 -11.39 1.50 1.68
CA GLN A 6 -11.35 1.89 0.27
C GLN A 6 -10.91 3.35 0.10
N THR A 7 -10.06 3.59 -0.89
CA THR A 7 -9.76 4.91 -1.41
C THR A 7 -10.31 5.05 -2.83
N TYR A 8 -10.71 6.26 -3.20
CA TYR A 8 -11.12 6.57 -4.56
C TYR A 8 -10.42 7.83 -5.07
N THR A 9 -9.73 7.69 -6.19
CA THR A 9 -9.03 8.78 -6.87
C THR A 9 -9.59 8.87 -8.28
N ARG A 10 -10.35 9.94 -8.59
CA ARG A 10 -11.00 10.14 -9.92
C ARG A 10 -11.77 8.92 -10.45
N GLY A 11 -12.41 8.15 -9.57
CA GLY A 11 -13.20 6.97 -9.93
C GLY A 11 -12.43 5.64 -9.90
N ALA A 12 -11.10 5.67 -9.88
CA ALA A 12 -10.28 4.48 -9.60
C ALA A 12 -10.44 4.11 -8.12
N GLN A 13 -10.75 2.84 -7.86
CA GLN A 13 -10.89 2.29 -6.50
C GLN A 13 -9.63 1.53 -6.12
N CYS A 14 -9.15 1.80 -4.91
CA CYS A 14 -8.02 1.10 -4.29
C CYS A 14 -8.30 0.81 -2.82
N THR A 15 -7.37 0.12 -2.18
CA THR A 15 -7.37 -0.19 -0.75
C THR A 15 -6.23 0.57 -0.08
N ALA A 16 -6.50 1.19 1.07
CA ALA A 16 -5.49 1.91 1.83
C ALA A 16 -4.44 0.95 2.43
N ASN A 17 -3.16 1.33 2.40
CA ASN A 17 -2.07 0.57 3.04
C ASN A 17 -1.97 0.91 4.53
N PHE A 18 -0.95 1.64 4.96
CA PHE A 18 -0.64 1.96 6.33
C PHE A 18 -1.03 3.40 6.66
N VAL A 19 -0.99 3.70 7.96
CA VAL A 19 -1.06 5.06 8.47
C VAL A 19 0.37 5.57 8.67
N PHE A 20 0.61 6.82 8.29
CA PHE A 20 1.88 7.49 8.51
C PHE A 20 1.65 8.81 9.23
N THR A 21 2.68 9.34 9.88
CA THR A 21 2.62 10.63 10.57
C THR A 21 3.97 11.31 10.62
N ASN A 22 3.95 12.64 10.75
CA ASN A 22 5.13 13.44 11.10
C ASN A 22 4.98 14.11 12.47
N GLY A 23 4.10 13.56 13.32
CA GLY A 23 3.74 14.10 14.64
C GLY A 23 2.65 15.18 14.61
N ALA A 24 2.56 15.98 13.54
CA ALA A 24 1.54 17.02 13.40
C ALA A 24 0.41 16.63 12.43
N THR A 25 0.74 15.84 11.41
CA THR A 25 -0.17 15.46 10.33
C THR A 25 -0.33 13.95 10.30
N VAL A 26 -1.55 13.49 10.04
CA VAL A 26 -1.85 12.07 9.79
C VAL A 26 -2.05 11.85 8.30
N TYR A 27 -1.39 10.83 7.78
CA TYR A 27 -1.51 10.38 6.41
C TYR A 27 -2.04 8.96 6.38
N ILE A 28 -2.77 8.63 5.32
CA ILE A 28 -3.06 7.25 4.95
C ILE A 28 -2.48 7.02 3.56
N GLY A 29 -1.82 5.89 3.34
CA GLY A 29 -1.25 5.61 2.03
C GLY A 29 -2.17 4.80 1.13
N GLN A 30 -1.89 4.88 -0.17
CA GLN A 30 -2.45 4.02 -1.23
C GLN A 30 -1.33 3.70 -2.23
N ALA A 31 -1.61 2.86 -3.23
CA ALA A 31 -0.71 2.71 -4.36
C ALA A 31 -0.72 3.96 -5.27
N ALA A 32 0.43 4.40 -5.79
CA ALA A 32 0.55 5.58 -6.62
C ALA A 32 -0.18 5.41 -7.96
N HIS A 33 -0.16 4.20 -8.53
CA HIS A 33 -0.90 3.87 -9.75
C HIS A 33 -2.43 4.05 -9.61
N CYS A 34 -2.96 4.12 -8.39
CA CYS A 34 -4.37 4.45 -8.16
C CYS A 34 -4.73 5.87 -8.65
N ALA A 35 -3.72 6.72 -8.85
CA ALA A 35 -3.85 8.03 -9.47
C ALA A 35 -3.46 8.04 -10.96
N GLY A 36 -3.18 6.87 -11.54
CA GLY A 36 -2.86 6.70 -12.96
C GLY A 36 -4.02 7.10 -13.87
N THR A 37 -3.69 7.69 -15.03
CA THR A 37 -4.66 8.08 -16.06
C THR A 37 -4.45 7.37 -17.39
N GLY A 38 -3.44 6.50 -17.46
CA GLY A 38 -3.12 5.68 -18.61
C GLY A 38 -3.87 4.35 -18.65
N ALA A 39 -3.46 3.46 -19.56
CA ALA A 39 -4.00 2.10 -19.62
C ALA A 39 -3.65 1.30 -18.35
N ALA A 40 -4.49 0.33 -17.97
CA ALA A 40 -4.26 -0.51 -16.78
C ALA A 40 -2.95 -1.33 -16.85
N THR A 41 -2.37 -1.49 -18.04
CA THR A 41 -1.09 -2.16 -18.28
C THR A 41 0.12 -1.24 -18.09
N GLU A 42 -0.08 0.07 -17.95
CA GLU A 42 1.00 1.03 -17.69
C GLU A 42 1.38 0.98 -16.21
N THR A 43 2.49 0.29 -15.92
CA THR A 43 2.98 0.04 -14.56
C THR A 43 4.33 0.71 -14.26
N ASP A 44 4.98 1.29 -15.29
CA ASP A 44 6.24 2.03 -15.14
C ASP A 44 5.95 3.44 -14.61
N GLY A 45 6.19 3.68 -13.32
CA GLY A 45 5.91 4.96 -12.66
C GLY A 45 6.75 6.14 -13.18
N CYS A 46 7.85 5.88 -13.89
CA CYS A 46 8.66 6.91 -14.52
C CYS A 46 8.09 7.41 -15.85
N ARG A 47 7.09 6.70 -16.42
CA ARG A 47 6.54 7.00 -17.76
C ARG A 47 5.02 7.10 -17.78
N ALA A 48 4.34 6.28 -16.98
CA ALA A 48 2.89 6.20 -16.96
C ALA A 48 2.26 7.54 -16.59
N ALA A 49 1.16 7.88 -17.28
CA ALA A 49 0.45 9.12 -17.01
C ALA A 49 -0.21 9.05 -15.61
N THR A 50 -0.07 10.11 -14.82
CA THR A 50 -0.59 10.18 -13.44
C THR A 50 -1.15 11.55 -13.12
N LEU A 51 -2.14 11.59 -12.22
CA LEU A 51 -2.64 12.83 -11.65
C LEU A 51 -1.57 13.49 -10.77
N PRO A 52 -1.58 14.83 -10.65
CA PRO A 52 -0.59 15.55 -9.85
C PRO A 52 -0.86 15.42 -8.35
N VAL A 53 0.14 15.76 -7.53
CA VAL A 53 -0.06 16.08 -6.11
C VAL A 53 -1.08 17.22 -5.97
N GLY A 54 -1.81 17.23 -4.85
CA GLY A 54 -2.97 18.11 -4.64
C GLY A 54 -4.29 17.48 -5.08
N THR A 55 -4.28 16.33 -5.75
CA THR A 55 -5.49 15.61 -6.13
C THR A 55 -6.32 15.19 -4.90
N PRO A 56 -7.62 15.50 -4.84
CA PRO A 56 -8.50 15.01 -3.80
C PRO A 56 -8.69 13.48 -3.89
N VAL A 57 -8.63 12.81 -2.74
CA VAL A 57 -8.85 11.36 -2.62
C VAL A 57 -9.95 11.12 -1.60
N THR A 58 -11.02 10.44 -2.01
CA THR A 58 -12.06 10.00 -1.07
C THR A 58 -11.51 8.84 -0.28
N VAL A 59 -11.50 8.95 1.05
CA VAL A 59 -11.10 7.87 1.97
C VAL A 59 -12.33 7.41 2.72
N LYS A 60 -12.69 6.12 2.63
CA LYS A 60 -13.91 5.63 3.29
C LYS A 60 -13.79 5.77 4.81
N GLY A 61 -14.79 6.45 5.40
CA GLY A 61 -14.83 6.78 6.82
C GLY A 61 -14.28 8.16 7.19
N ALA A 62 -13.69 8.89 6.23
CA ALA A 62 -13.36 10.31 6.41
C ALA A 62 -14.63 11.18 6.31
N SER A 63 -14.63 12.33 6.98
CA SER A 63 -15.70 13.33 6.87
C SER A 63 -15.62 14.13 5.57
N ARG A 64 -14.44 14.21 4.96
CA ARG A 64 -14.17 14.92 3.72
C ARG A 64 -13.01 14.25 2.95
N PRO A 65 -12.83 14.55 1.65
CA PRO A 65 -11.69 14.03 0.90
C PRO A 65 -10.36 14.43 1.55
N GLY A 66 -9.41 13.50 1.58
CA GLY A 66 -8.02 13.81 1.84
C GLY A 66 -7.35 14.40 0.60
N VAL A 67 -6.09 14.81 0.74
CA VAL A 67 -5.31 15.38 -0.36
C VAL A 67 -4.06 14.54 -0.59
N MET A 68 -3.84 14.06 -1.81
CA MET A 68 -2.60 13.37 -2.17
C MET A 68 -1.44 14.36 -2.14
N VAL A 69 -0.59 14.28 -1.12
CA VAL A 69 0.55 15.19 -0.91
C VAL A 69 1.87 14.60 -1.39
N TYR A 70 1.89 13.29 -1.65
CA TYR A 70 3.02 12.57 -2.19
C TYR A 70 2.53 11.51 -3.17
N SER A 71 3.27 11.33 -4.25
CA SER A 71 3.14 10.21 -5.19
C SER A 71 4.53 9.89 -5.71
N SER A 72 4.97 8.65 -5.55
CA SER A 72 6.25 8.17 -6.05
C SER A 72 6.39 8.39 -7.55
N TRP A 73 5.33 8.15 -8.33
CA TRP A 73 5.31 8.34 -9.78
C TRP A 73 5.55 9.80 -10.17
N VAL A 74 4.83 10.73 -9.53
CA VAL A 74 5.03 12.18 -9.75
C VAL A 74 6.46 12.59 -9.38
N THR A 75 6.98 12.10 -8.26
CA THR A 75 8.34 12.40 -7.81
C THR A 75 9.40 11.82 -8.74
N MET A 76 9.27 10.57 -9.17
CA MET A 76 10.18 9.90 -10.11
C MET A 76 10.24 10.66 -11.43
N GLN A 77 9.09 11.06 -11.98
CA GLN A 77 9.01 11.83 -13.22
C GLN A 77 9.67 13.21 -13.07
N ALA A 78 9.38 13.93 -11.98
CA ALA A 78 10.00 15.22 -11.71
C ALA A 78 11.53 15.13 -11.58
N ASN A 79 12.02 14.06 -10.96
CA ASN A 79 13.45 13.80 -10.77
C ASN A 79 14.13 13.16 -11.98
N ARG A 80 13.37 12.80 -13.02
CA ARG A 80 13.83 12.05 -14.19
C ARG A 80 14.54 10.77 -13.78
N GLU A 81 13.92 10.02 -12.86
CA GLU A 81 14.41 8.74 -12.37
C GLU A 81 14.70 7.78 -13.54
N LYS A 82 15.79 7.03 -13.42
CA LYS A 82 16.27 6.11 -14.46
C LYS A 82 16.53 4.71 -13.94
N ASP A 83 16.55 4.51 -12.62
CA ASP A 83 16.73 3.18 -12.05
C ASP A 83 15.52 2.30 -12.40
N PRO A 84 15.71 1.20 -13.15
CA PRO A 84 14.58 0.42 -13.66
C PRO A 84 13.78 -0.25 -12.55
N ALA A 85 14.43 -0.65 -11.45
CA ALA A 85 13.73 -1.25 -10.32
C ALA A 85 12.87 -0.23 -9.59
N THR A 86 13.41 0.97 -9.33
CA THR A 86 12.65 2.06 -8.73
C THR A 86 11.45 2.44 -9.61
N CYS A 87 11.64 2.59 -10.92
CA CYS A 87 10.56 2.89 -11.87
C CYS A 87 9.46 1.82 -11.91
N ALA A 88 9.83 0.55 -11.78
CA ALA A 88 8.89 -0.57 -11.86
C ALA A 88 8.12 -0.83 -10.56
N TYR A 89 8.71 -0.53 -9.40
CA TYR A 89 8.22 -1.07 -8.12
C TYR A 89 7.97 -0.02 -7.03
N ASN A 90 8.40 1.24 -7.19
CA ASN A 90 8.09 2.29 -6.24
C ASN A 90 6.70 2.86 -6.51
N ASP A 91 5.73 2.48 -5.68
CA ASP A 91 4.33 2.71 -5.95
C ASP A 91 3.60 3.29 -4.74
N LEU A 92 4.27 4.08 -3.91
CA LEU A 92 3.67 4.71 -2.74
C LEU A 92 3.09 6.10 -3.06
N ALA A 93 1.84 6.33 -2.64
CA ALA A 93 1.28 7.66 -2.49
C ALA A 93 0.79 7.91 -1.06
N LEU A 94 0.96 9.14 -0.57
CA LEU A 94 0.48 9.56 0.75
C LEU A 94 -0.67 10.55 0.62
N ILE A 95 -1.80 10.23 1.24
CA ILE A 95 -2.95 11.11 1.36
C ILE A 95 -2.93 11.76 2.74
N ARG A 96 -2.80 13.08 2.78
CA ARG A 96 -3.03 13.85 4.00
C ARG A 96 -4.51 13.85 4.33
N LEU A 97 -4.85 13.38 5.52
CA LEU A 97 -6.21 13.42 6.04
C LEU A 97 -6.53 14.80 6.60
N ASP A 98 -7.82 15.13 6.66
CA ASP A 98 -8.25 16.34 7.36
C ASP A 98 -7.99 16.21 8.87
N PRO A 99 -7.46 17.25 9.55
CA PRO A 99 -7.21 17.20 10.99
C PRO A 99 -8.44 16.81 11.83
N ALA A 100 -9.66 17.16 11.39
CA ALA A 100 -10.89 16.80 12.09
C ALA A 100 -11.15 15.27 12.10
N ASP A 101 -10.50 14.52 11.21
CA ASP A 101 -10.63 13.07 11.13
C ASP A 101 -9.46 12.32 11.79
N ALA A 102 -8.43 13.02 12.29
CA ALA A 102 -7.24 12.40 12.89
C ALA A 102 -7.58 11.46 14.07
N ALA A 103 -8.50 11.87 14.95
CA ALA A 103 -8.94 11.07 16.10
C ALA A 103 -9.73 9.79 15.71
N LYS A 104 -10.16 9.67 14.44
CA LYS A 104 -10.87 8.50 13.93
C LYS A 104 -9.91 7.46 13.33
N VAL A 105 -8.61 7.75 13.28
CA VAL A 105 -7.61 6.89 12.65
C VAL A 105 -7.13 5.82 13.63
N ASN A 106 -7.17 4.57 13.19
CA ASN A 106 -6.56 3.43 13.86
C ASN A 106 -5.50 2.83 12.91
N PRO A 107 -4.20 2.85 13.24
CA PRO A 107 -3.14 2.26 12.43
C PRO A 107 -3.20 0.72 12.33
N SER A 108 -4.06 0.07 13.12
CA SER A 108 -4.21 -1.38 13.16
C SER A 108 -4.86 -1.94 11.90
N ILE A 109 -4.28 -2.99 11.34
CA ILE A 109 -4.90 -3.70 10.22
C ILE A 109 -6.03 -4.59 10.75
N PRO A 110 -7.26 -4.52 10.20
CA PRO A 110 -8.36 -5.38 10.66
C PRO A 110 -7.97 -6.86 10.59
N THR A 111 -8.48 -7.67 11.53
CA THR A 111 -8.10 -9.08 11.77
C THR A 111 -6.67 -9.27 12.28
N TRP A 112 -5.68 -8.57 11.73
CA TRP A 112 -4.27 -8.85 11.98
C TRP A 112 -3.64 -8.02 13.10
N GLY A 113 -4.14 -6.82 13.41
CA GLY A 113 -3.44 -5.84 14.24
C GLY A 113 -2.18 -5.29 13.55
N GLY A 114 -1.20 -4.82 14.32
CA GLY A 114 0.05 -4.26 13.77
C GLY A 114 -0.15 -3.04 12.84
N PRO A 115 0.86 -2.54 12.13
CA PRO A 115 2.22 -3.06 12.08
C PRO A 115 2.98 -2.78 13.38
N VAL A 116 3.96 -3.63 13.70
CA VAL A 116 4.85 -3.46 14.88
C VAL A 116 6.18 -2.79 14.55
N GLY A 117 6.37 -2.40 13.29
CA GLY A 117 7.59 -1.78 12.76
C GLY A 117 7.65 -1.94 11.25
N ILE A 118 8.72 -1.45 10.63
CA ILE A 118 9.03 -1.67 9.21
C ILE A 118 9.88 -2.94 9.08
N ASN A 119 9.61 -3.79 8.09
CA ASN A 119 10.51 -4.86 7.70
C ASN A 119 11.74 -4.25 7.01
N THR A 120 12.94 -4.59 7.49
CA THR A 120 14.21 -4.07 6.94
C THR A 120 15.11 -5.20 6.42
N SER A 121 14.58 -6.42 6.33
CA SER A 121 15.33 -7.63 6.01
C SER A 121 14.83 -8.33 4.73
N GLY A 122 13.81 -7.78 4.08
CA GLY A 122 13.13 -8.39 2.93
C GLY A 122 12.18 -9.53 3.33
N ALA A 123 11.62 -10.17 2.31
CA ALA A 123 10.72 -11.30 2.42
C ALA A 123 11.41 -12.58 1.93
N ARG A 124 11.76 -13.45 2.88
CA ARG A 124 12.37 -14.74 2.54
C ARG A 124 11.35 -15.63 1.81
N LEU A 125 11.78 -16.31 0.75
CA LEU A 125 11.00 -17.34 0.07
C LEU A 125 10.38 -18.33 1.08
N GLY A 126 9.08 -18.56 0.94
CA GLY A 126 8.26 -19.43 1.78
C GLY A 126 7.83 -18.84 3.13
N SER A 127 8.28 -17.62 3.48
CA SER A 127 7.84 -16.96 4.71
C SER A 127 6.37 -16.52 4.60
N ARG A 128 5.65 -16.52 5.74
CA ARG A 128 4.25 -16.10 5.79
C ARG A 128 4.11 -14.61 5.57
N VAL A 129 3.06 -14.25 4.84
CA VAL A 129 2.62 -12.87 4.66
C VAL A 129 1.12 -12.73 4.97
N TYR A 130 0.73 -11.54 5.42
CA TYR A 130 -0.62 -11.20 5.81
C TYR A 130 -1.05 -9.90 5.14
N SER A 131 -2.28 -9.82 4.66
CA SER A 131 -2.80 -8.61 4.02
C SER A 131 -4.29 -8.42 4.29
N TYR A 132 -4.80 -7.24 3.98
CA TYR A 132 -6.22 -6.94 4.03
C TYR A 132 -6.64 -6.20 2.76
N GLY A 133 -7.38 -6.89 1.88
CA GLY A 133 -7.87 -6.35 0.61
C GLY A 133 -9.35 -5.98 0.66
N ASN A 134 -9.73 -4.85 0.08
CA ASN A 134 -11.09 -4.34 0.14
C ASN A 134 -11.63 -3.87 -1.21
N SER A 135 -11.39 -4.65 -2.26
CA SER A 135 -12.05 -4.44 -3.56
C SER A 135 -13.58 -4.42 -3.46
N SER A 136 -14.20 -3.43 -4.10
CA SER A 136 -15.66 -3.36 -4.25
C SER A 136 -16.25 -4.52 -5.06
N LEU A 137 -15.43 -5.20 -5.88
CA LEU A 137 -15.83 -6.37 -6.66
C LEU A 137 -16.20 -7.57 -5.78
N ARG A 138 -15.84 -7.55 -4.50
CA ARG A 138 -16.28 -8.55 -3.51
C ARG A 138 -17.71 -8.32 -3.00
N LEU A 139 -18.44 -7.33 -3.53
CA LEU A 139 -19.84 -7.05 -3.21
C LEU A 139 -20.11 -6.85 -1.70
N GLY A 140 -19.11 -6.32 -0.97
CA GLY A 140 -19.20 -6.09 0.47
C GLY A 140 -18.96 -7.33 1.34
N ILE A 141 -18.56 -8.47 0.76
CA ILE A 141 -18.20 -9.68 1.51
C ILE A 141 -16.83 -9.48 2.16
N THR A 142 -16.83 -9.08 3.43
CA THR A 142 -15.62 -8.80 4.22
C THR A 142 -14.91 -10.07 4.69
N LEU A 143 -15.57 -11.24 4.65
CA LEU A 143 -14.98 -12.53 5.02
C LEU A 143 -13.73 -12.88 4.19
N LEU A 144 -13.65 -12.35 2.97
CA LEU A 144 -12.55 -12.56 2.03
C LEU A 144 -11.51 -11.44 2.04
N SER A 145 -11.69 -10.43 2.90
CA SER A 145 -10.77 -9.30 3.00
C SER A 145 -9.46 -9.67 3.70
N PRO A 146 -9.45 -10.40 4.83
CA PRO A 146 -8.22 -10.90 5.41
C PRO A 146 -7.57 -11.92 4.47
N LYS A 147 -6.31 -11.69 4.12
CA LYS A 147 -5.51 -12.54 3.24
C LYS A 147 -4.32 -13.08 3.99
N THR A 148 -4.03 -14.35 3.75
CA THR A 148 -2.79 -15.00 4.14
C THR A 148 -2.11 -15.56 2.91
N GLY A 149 -0.79 -15.59 2.92
CA GLY A 149 -0.01 -16.07 1.80
C GLY A 149 1.39 -16.52 2.19
N VAL A 150 2.21 -16.69 1.17
CA VAL A 150 3.65 -16.88 1.28
C VAL A 150 4.38 -15.89 0.37
N SER A 151 5.59 -15.52 0.77
CA SER A 151 6.52 -14.83 -0.12
C SER A 151 7.14 -15.83 -1.09
N LEU A 152 7.28 -15.41 -2.34
CA LEU A 152 8.00 -16.07 -3.41
C LEU A 152 9.45 -15.53 -3.56
N GLY A 153 9.85 -14.62 -2.67
CA GLY A 153 11.17 -14.00 -2.60
C GLY A 153 11.18 -12.54 -3.02
N ASP A 154 12.32 -11.89 -2.81
CA ASP A 154 12.57 -10.52 -3.19
C ASP A 154 13.02 -10.42 -4.65
N THR A 155 12.47 -9.46 -5.39
CA THR A 155 12.88 -9.12 -6.76
C THR A 155 13.24 -7.63 -6.86
N GLY A 156 13.67 -7.17 -8.04
CA GLY A 156 13.99 -5.75 -8.24
C GLY A 156 15.09 -5.20 -7.32
N GLY A 157 16.05 -6.03 -6.88
CA GLY A 157 17.06 -5.60 -5.90
C GLY A 157 16.51 -5.31 -4.50
N GLY A 158 15.38 -5.93 -4.15
CA GLY A 158 14.67 -5.75 -2.89
C GLY A 158 13.63 -4.63 -2.91
N TRP A 159 13.31 -4.06 -4.08
CA TRP A 159 12.21 -3.11 -4.23
C TRP A 159 10.84 -3.77 -4.25
N ASP A 160 10.79 -5.05 -4.59
CA ASP A 160 9.57 -5.82 -4.71
C ASP A 160 9.67 -7.12 -3.94
N HIS A 161 8.58 -7.51 -3.30
CA HIS A 161 8.38 -8.82 -2.70
C HIS A 161 7.30 -9.52 -3.49
N GLU A 162 7.65 -10.59 -4.19
CA GLU A 162 6.65 -11.39 -4.88
C GLU A 162 5.91 -12.24 -3.84
N VAL A 163 4.58 -12.28 -3.90
CA VAL A 163 3.74 -13.01 -2.95
C VAL A 163 2.64 -13.79 -3.63
N GLU A 164 2.28 -14.92 -3.04
CA GLU A 164 1.12 -15.72 -3.42
C GLU A 164 0.16 -15.79 -2.22
N THR A 165 -1.10 -15.41 -2.43
CA THR A 165 -2.13 -15.40 -1.38
C THR A 165 -3.20 -16.44 -1.67
N VAL A 166 -3.76 -17.05 -0.62
CA VAL A 166 -4.78 -18.12 -0.74
C VAL A 166 -5.98 -17.65 -1.57
N THR A 167 -6.39 -16.39 -1.39
CA THR A 167 -7.33 -15.72 -2.29
C THR A 167 -6.56 -14.67 -3.08
N PRO A 168 -6.50 -14.74 -4.41
CA PRO A 168 -5.71 -13.82 -5.21
C PRO A 168 -6.14 -12.36 -4.99
N GLY A 169 -5.21 -11.43 -5.25
CA GLY A 169 -5.54 -10.02 -5.42
C GLY A 169 -6.45 -9.83 -6.63
N ILE A 170 -7.41 -8.92 -6.51
CA ILE A 170 -8.27 -8.52 -7.63
C ILE A 170 -8.25 -7.00 -7.78
N PRO A 171 -8.65 -6.44 -8.93
CA PRO A 171 -8.73 -4.99 -9.11
C PRO A 171 -9.48 -4.33 -7.94
N GLY A 172 -8.90 -3.28 -7.37
CA GLY A 172 -9.39 -2.66 -6.14
C GLY A 172 -8.66 -3.06 -4.86
N ASP A 173 -7.93 -4.17 -4.86
CA ASP A 173 -7.00 -4.50 -3.76
C ASP A 173 -5.70 -3.73 -3.85
N SER A 174 -5.37 -3.15 -5.01
CA SER A 174 -4.24 -2.25 -5.20
C SER A 174 -4.06 -1.29 -4.02
N GLY A 175 -2.85 -1.20 -3.50
CA GLY A 175 -2.54 -0.43 -2.30
C GLY A 175 -2.74 -1.16 -0.97
N SER A 176 -3.24 -2.40 -0.94
CA SER A 176 -3.37 -3.16 0.31
C SER A 176 -2.04 -3.30 1.05
N ALA A 177 -2.07 -3.13 2.36
CA ALA A 177 -0.90 -3.36 3.23
C ALA A 177 -0.54 -4.85 3.29
N PHE A 178 0.75 -5.16 3.26
CA PHE A 178 1.29 -6.48 3.54
C PHE A 178 2.16 -6.45 4.81
N LEU A 179 1.96 -7.43 5.69
CA LEU A 179 2.78 -7.67 6.87
C LEU A 179 3.61 -8.95 6.70
N ASP A 180 4.80 -8.95 7.28
CA ASP A 180 5.60 -10.17 7.45
C ASP A 180 5.07 -11.05 8.59
N ALA A 181 5.70 -12.22 8.78
CA ALA A 181 5.34 -13.20 9.81
C ALA A 181 5.48 -12.69 11.27
N SER A 182 6.16 -11.56 11.49
CA SER A 182 6.29 -10.89 12.79
C SER A 182 5.36 -9.69 12.94
N GLY A 183 4.53 -9.39 11.94
CA GLY A 183 3.65 -8.23 11.94
C GLY A 183 4.34 -6.92 11.58
N ARG A 184 5.53 -6.95 10.98
CA ARG A 184 6.16 -5.72 10.46
C ARG A 184 5.59 -5.38 9.09
N ALA A 185 5.45 -4.10 8.80
CA ALA A 185 5.07 -3.59 7.49
C ALA A 185 6.09 -4.04 6.45
N LEU A 186 5.66 -4.94 5.56
CA LEU A 186 6.46 -5.46 4.46
C LEU A 186 6.35 -4.51 3.27
N GLY A 187 5.12 -4.18 2.87
CA GLY A 187 4.96 -3.38 1.66
C GLY A 187 3.54 -3.09 1.23
N VAL A 188 3.45 -2.50 0.04
CA VAL A 188 2.22 -2.04 -0.60
C VAL A 188 1.94 -2.90 -1.83
N LEU A 189 0.73 -3.45 -1.94
CA LEU A 189 0.33 -4.21 -3.13
C LEU A 189 0.35 -3.30 -4.37
N SER A 190 1.34 -3.49 -5.24
CA SER A 190 1.60 -2.62 -6.40
C SER A 190 1.11 -3.24 -7.71
N THR A 191 1.28 -4.55 -7.89
CA THR A 191 0.86 -5.24 -9.11
C THR A 191 0.09 -6.51 -8.79
N VAL A 192 -0.92 -6.81 -9.62
CA VAL A 192 -1.38 -8.19 -9.80
C VAL A 192 -0.50 -8.74 -10.92
N ALA A 193 0.49 -9.56 -10.58
CA ALA A 193 1.43 -10.04 -11.57
C ALA A 193 0.69 -10.97 -12.54
N VAL A 194 0.80 -10.67 -13.84
CA VAL A 194 0.23 -11.51 -14.91
C VAL A 194 1.22 -12.59 -15.34
N LEU A 195 2.53 -12.39 -15.12
CA LEU A 195 3.63 -13.30 -15.47
C LEU A 195 4.87 -13.05 -14.56
N PRO A 196 5.76 -14.05 -14.36
CA PRO A 196 5.72 -15.42 -14.89
C PRO A 196 4.91 -16.41 -14.05
N ILE A 197 4.53 -16.04 -12.82
CA ILE A 197 3.71 -16.88 -11.94
C ILE A 197 2.27 -16.33 -11.98
N PRO A 198 1.35 -16.97 -12.72
CA PRO A 198 -0.04 -16.56 -12.70
C PRO A 198 -0.54 -16.56 -11.24
N THR A 199 -1.26 -15.50 -10.85
CA THR A 199 -1.81 -15.28 -9.49
C THR A 199 -0.85 -14.76 -8.42
N SER A 200 0.46 -14.62 -8.72
CA SER A 200 1.34 -13.89 -7.82
C SER A 200 1.06 -12.39 -7.87
N ASN A 201 1.53 -11.67 -6.87
CA ASN A 201 1.38 -10.22 -6.78
C ASN A 201 2.71 -9.61 -6.38
N GLY A 202 3.00 -8.43 -6.94
CA GLY A 202 4.14 -7.62 -6.53
C GLY A 202 3.76 -6.69 -5.37
N VAL A 203 4.66 -6.61 -4.39
CA VAL A 203 4.51 -5.80 -3.18
C VAL A 203 5.73 -4.90 -3.05
N GLY A 204 5.56 -3.59 -3.27
CA GLY A 204 6.62 -2.61 -3.13
C GLY A 204 7.13 -2.51 -1.70
N ASP A 205 8.44 -2.54 -1.50
CA ASP A 205 9.08 -2.50 -0.17
C ASP A 205 8.84 -1.14 0.51
N ILE A 206 8.04 -1.13 1.57
CA ILE A 206 7.62 0.13 2.21
C ILE A 206 8.80 0.90 2.83
N GLY A 207 9.86 0.20 3.25
CA GLY A 207 11.06 0.82 3.80
C GLY A 207 11.79 1.64 2.74
N ARG A 208 11.95 1.09 1.55
CA ARG A 208 12.56 1.75 0.39
C ARG A 208 11.67 2.86 -0.15
N GLU A 209 10.37 2.63 -0.27
CA GLU A 209 9.41 3.64 -0.72
C GLU A 209 9.40 4.87 0.21
N LEU A 210 9.36 4.66 1.53
CA LEU A 210 9.46 5.77 2.50
C LEU A 210 10.82 6.46 2.46
N ASN A 211 11.90 5.71 2.30
CA ASN A 211 13.23 6.31 2.13
C ASN A 211 13.30 7.18 0.87
N TYR A 212 12.70 6.74 -0.23
CA TYR A 212 12.60 7.53 -1.46
C TYR A 212 11.75 8.78 -1.26
N ALA A 213 10.60 8.67 -0.60
CA ALA A 213 9.74 9.81 -0.26
C ALA A 213 10.51 10.87 0.54
N ARG A 214 11.34 10.45 1.50
CA ARG A 214 12.19 11.33 2.32
C ARG A 214 13.30 11.98 1.51
N THR A 215 14.10 11.18 0.83
CA THR A 215 15.37 11.62 0.20
C THR A 215 15.17 12.27 -1.16
N ARG A 216 14.08 11.95 -1.87
CA ARG A 216 13.80 12.39 -3.24
C ARG A 216 12.49 13.16 -3.37
N GLY A 217 11.53 12.94 -2.48
CA GLY A 217 10.22 13.60 -2.48
C GLY A 217 10.10 14.76 -1.49
N GLY A 218 11.04 14.92 -0.56
CA GLY A 218 10.98 15.94 0.48
C GLY A 218 9.87 15.74 1.52
N VAL A 219 9.25 14.56 1.56
CA VAL A 219 8.18 14.23 2.50
C VAL A 219 8.73 13.36 3.61
N VAL A 220 8.71 13.89 4.84
CA VAL A 220 9.09 13.15 6.04
C VAL A 220 7.82 12.67 6.72
N ALA A 221 7.58 11.36 6.66
CA ALA A 221 6.55 10.68 7.41
C ALA A 221 7.10 9.34 7.92
N ASP A 222 6.73 8.99 9.14
CA ASP A 222 7.04 7.74 9.81
C ASP A 222 5.81 6.83 9.82
N LEU A 223 6.04 5.52 9.75
CA LEU A 223 4.99 4.53 9.92
C LEU A 223 4.38 4.66 11.32
N ALA A 224 3.07 4.82 11.41
CA ALA A 224 2.35 4.73 12.67
C ALA A 224 2.19 3.25 13.06
N LEU A 225 2.62 2.90 14.26
CA LEU A 225 2.47 1.53 14.77
C LEU A 225 1.02 1.22 15.12
N GLY A 226 0.63 -0.05 14.94
CA GLY A 226 -0.67 -0.56 15.33
C GLY A 226 -0.95 -0.35 16.81
N THR A 227 -2.21 -0.03 17.14
CA THR A 227 -2.68 0.04 18.54
C THR A 227 -3.16 -1.33 19.05
N GLU A 228 -3.41 -2.27 18.14
CA GLU A 228 -3.72 -3.66 18.44
C GLU A 228 -2.50 -4.55 18.18
N PRO A 229 -2.22 -5.55 19.05
CA PRO A 229 -1.11 -6.47 18.86
C PRO A 229 -1.29 -7.29 17.58
N PHE A 230 -0.18 -7.67 16.94
CA PHE A 230 -0.22 -8.53 15.76
C PHE A 230 -0.70 -9.95 16.10
N ARG A 231 -1.60 -10.51 15.29
CA ARG A 231 -2.26 -11.81 15.50
C ARG A 231 -2.17 -12.69 14.26
N ALA A 232 -1.04 -13.37 14.11
CA ALA A 232 -0.77 -14.30 12.99
C ALA A 232 -1.80 -15.45 12.84
N ASN A 233 -2.51 -15.80 13.91
CA ASN A 233 -3.47 -16.91 13.95
C ASN A 233 -4.93 -16.42 14.10
N ALA A 234 -5.19 -15.12 13.88
CA ALA A 234 -6.56 -14.62 13.88
C ALA A 234 -7.36 -15.30 12.76
N LEU A 235 -8.56 -15.77 13.10
CA LEU A 235 -9.50 -16.28 12.11
C LEU A 235 -10.24 -15.09 11.46
N PRO A 236 -10.58 -15.15 10.16
CA PRO A 236 -11.35 -14.11 9.46
C PRO A 236 -12.78 -13.83 10.01
N LEU A 237 -13.13 -14.43 11.15
CA LEU A 237 -14.45 -14.43 11.80
C LEU A 237 -14.41 -13.97 13.27
N GLY A 238 -13.27 -13.43 13.73
CA GLY A 238 -13.07 -12.97 15.12
C GLY A 238 -12.92 -11.47 15.24
#